data_AF-A0A4D4JV02-F1
#
_entry.id   AF-A0A4D4JV02-F1
#
_cell.length_a   1.000
_cell.length_b   1.000
_cell.length_c   1.000
_cell.angle_alpha   90.00
_cell.angle_beta   90.00
_cell.angle_gamma   90.00
#
_symmetry.space_group_name_H-M   'P 1'
#
loop_
_entity.id
_entity.type
_entity.pdbx_description
1 polymer ?
#
loop_
_entity_poly.entity_id
_entity_poly.type
_entity_poly.pdbx_seq_one_letter_code
_entity_poly.pdbx_strand_id
1 'polypeptide(L)' 'MKLLNDLFSTDYGLMSIIGIGFMLCMAAFFLRMFLVKMNEPPAPNPAGRARAGSGSAKGQPPSR' A
#
# COMPACT_ATOMS: atom_id res chain seq x y z
N MET A 1 6.31 39.07 -6.40
CA MET A 1 6.14 37.76 -7.06
C MET A 1 7.26 37.50 -8.09
N LYS A 2 8.54 37.75 -7.76
CA LYS A 2 9.66 37.46 -8.69
C LYS A 2 10.08 35.98 -8.66
N LEU A 3 10.02 35.37 -7.47
CA LEU A 3 10.40 33.97 -7.24
C LEU A 3 9.57 32.94 -8.01
N LEU A 4 8.24 33.09 -8.05
CA LEU A 4 7.40 32.18 -8.85
C LEU A 4 7.71 32.33 -10.35
N ASN A 5 7.97 33.55 -10.81
CA ASN A 5 8.32 33.79 -12.20
C ASN A 5 9.72 33.25 -12.55
N ASP A 6 10.70 33.36 -11.65
CA ASP A 6 12.02 32.72 -11.78
C ASP A 6 11.91 31.19 -11.77
N LEU A 7 11.00 30.62 -10.97
CA LEU A 7 10.80 29.17 -10.89
C LEU A 7 10.16 28.58 -12.15
N PHE A 8 9.40 29.36 -12.93
CA PHE A 8 8.81 28.89 -14.19
C PHE A 8 9.54 29.40 -15.44
N SER A 9 10.29 30.50 -15.36
CA SER A 9 10.88 31.16 -16.54
C SER A 9 12.39 30.96 -16.69
N THR A 10 13.07 30.34 -15.71
CA THR A 10 14.52 30.04 -15.80
C THR A 10 14.77 28.55 -15.93
N ASP A 11 15.86 28.17 -16.58
CA ASP A 11 16.29 26.77 -16.74
C ASP A 11 16.45 26.03 -15.39
N TYR A 12 16.84 26.76 -14.34
CA TYR A 12 16.93 26.26 -12.97
C TYR A 12 15.56 25.97 -12.35
N GLY A 13 14.58 26.80 -12.68
CA GLY A 13 13.20 26.65 -12.24
C GLY A 13 12.56 25.37 -12.80
N LEU A 14 12.78 25.07 -14.07
CA LEU A 14 12.28 23.85 -14.71
C LEU A 14 12.88 22.58 -14.07
N MET A 15 14.18 22.58 -13.77
CA MET A 15 14.82 21.48 -13.01
C MET A 15 14.22 21.32 -11.61
N SER A 16 13.94 22.42 -10.92
CA SER A 16 13.28 22.40 -9.61
C SER A 16 11.85 21.85 -9.69
N ILE A 17 11.08 22.23 -10.71
CA ILE A 17 9.71 21.74 -10.95
C ILE A 17 9.69 20.24 -11.18
N ILE A 18 10.66 19.69 -11.92
CA ILE A 18 10.76 18.23 -12.11
C ILE A 18 10.98 17.53 -10.76
N GLY A 19 11.89 18.05 -9.93
CA GLY A 19 12.13 17.51 -8.58
C GLY A 19 10.89 17.61 -7.67
N ILE A 20 10.22 18.76 -7.68
CA ILE A 20 8.99 19.00 -6.90
C ILE A 20 7.86 18.06 -7.40
N GLY A 21 7.69 17.94 -8.71
CA GLY A 21 6.72 17.03 -9.31
C GLY A 21 6.99 15.57 -8.95
N PHE A 22 8.26 15.15 -8.98
CA PHE A 22 8.65 13.80 -8.54
C PHE A 22 8.35 13.56 -7.06
N MET A 23 8.66 14.53 -6.19
CA MET A 23 8.35 14.45 -4.75
C MET A 23 6.84 14.32 -4.51
N LEU A 24 6.01 15.10 -5.21
CA LEU A 24 4.56 15.02 -5.09
C LEU A 24 4.00 13.69 -5.63
N CYS A 25 4.52 13.20 -6.75
CA CYS A 25 4.16 11.89 -7.30
C CYS A 25 4.47 10.76 -6.31
N MET A 26 5.67 10.78 -5.71
CA MET A 26 6.04 9.79 -4.70
C MET A 26 5.19 9.90 -3.44
N ALA A 27 4.92 11.12 -2.96
CA ALA A 27 4.03 11.34 -1.82
C ALA A 27 2.63 10.76 -2.07
N ALA A 28 2.03 11.03 -3.23
CA ALA A 28 0.73 10.49 -3.61
C ALA A 28 0.75 8.95 -3.76
N PHE A 29 1.82 8.39 -4.33
CA PHE A 29 2.01 6.95 -4.43
C PHE A 29 2.03 6.28 -3.06
N PHE A 30 2.82 6.81 -2.12
CA PHE A 30 2.89 6.27 -0.76
C PHE A 30 1.56 6.37 -0.03
N LEU A 31 0.89 7.53 -0.11
CA LEU A 31 -0.45 7.70 0.47
C LEU A 31 -1.43 6.66 -0.08
N ARG A 32 -1.44 6.45 -1.40
CA ARG A 32 -2.26 5.43 -2.04
C ARG A 32 -1.88 4.03 -1.58
N MET A 33 -0.58 3.71 -1.50
CA MET A 33 -0.09 2.41 -1.02
C MET A 33 -0.57 2.13 0.40
N PHE A 34 -0.44 3.09 1.32
CA PHE A 34 -0.91 2.92 2.69
C PHE A 34 -2.42 2.78 2.76
N LEU A 35 -3.19 3.61 2.05
CA LEU A 35 -4.65 3.54 2.03
C LEU A 35 -5.15 2.20 1.45
N VAL A 36 -4.52 1.69 0.40
CA VAL A 36 -4.87 0.40 -0.20
C VAL A 36 -4.48 -0.75 0.72
N LYS A 37 -3.27 -0.75 1.27
CA LYS A 37 -2.76 -1.84 2.11
C LYS A 37 -3.45 -1.92 3.47
N MET A 38 -3.88 -0.79 4.03
CA MET A 38 -4.68 -0.75 5.26
C MET A 38 -6.09 -1.32 5.09
N ASN A 39 -6.64 -1.30 3.88
CA ASN A 39 -7.98 -1.83 3.58
C ASN A 39 -7.96 -3.27 3.05
N GLU A 40 -6.79 -3.83 2.74
CA GLU A 40 -6.68 -5.26 2.42
C GLU A 40 -6.76 -6.07 3.71
N PRO A 41 -7.71 -7.02 3.84
CA PRO A 41 -7.68 -7.97 4.93
C PRO A 41 -6.35 -8.73 4.87
N PRO A 42 -5.73 -9.03 6.04
CA PRO A 42 -4.47 -9.76 6.09
C PRO A 42 -4.58 -11.00 5.20
N ALA A 43 -3.65 -11.15 4.27
CA ALA A 43 -3.64 -12.24 3.31
C ALA A 43 -3.96 -13.55 4.04
N PRO A 44 -4.91 -14.37 3.55
CA PRO A 44 -5.36 -15.56 4.26
C PRO A 44 -4.13 -16.38 4.62
N ASN A 45 -3.85 -16.48 5.93
CA ASN A 45 -2.73 -17.27 6.42
C ASN A 45 -2.87 -18.67 5.82
N PRO A 46 -1.92 -19.14 4.98
CA PRO A 46 -2.03 -20.47 4.37
C PRO A 46 -2.09 -21.58 5.44
N ALA A 47 -1.62 -21.32 6.67
CA ALA A 47 -1.79 -22.22 7.80
C ALA A 47 -3.23 -22.27 8.35
N GLY A 48 -4.05 -21.22 8.17
CA GLY A 48 -5.45 -21.20 8.58
C GLY A 48 -6.35 -22.05 7.69
N ARG A 49 -6.05 -22.12 6.39
CA ARG A 49 -6.77 -22.99 5.43
C ARG A 49 -6.49 -24.48 5.68
N ALA A 50 -5.27 -24.84 6.07
CA ALA A 50 -4.91 -26.22 6.44
C ALA A 50 -5.55 -26.68 7.75
N ARG A 51 -5.75 -25.77 8.72
CA ARG A 51 -6.39 -26.05 10.02
C ARG A 51 -7.92 -26.17 9.91
N ALA A 52 -8.55 -25.46 8.98
CA ALA A 52 -9.99 -25.54 8.74
C ALA A 52 -10.43 -26.89 8.12
N GLY A 53 -9.54 -27.60 7.43
CA GLY A 53 -9.82 -28.94 6.87
C GLY A 53 -9.45 -30.12 7.77
N SER A 54 -8.81 -29.89 8.91
CA SER A 54 -8.31 -30.95 9.81
C SER A 54 -9.02 -31.02 11.17
N GLY A 55 -10.00 -30.15 11.42
CA GLY A 55 -10.71 -30.05 12.70
C GLY A 55 -11.96 -30.92 12.87
N SER A 56 -12.47 -31.58 11.82
CA SER A 56 -13.74 -32.34 11.90
C SER A 56 -13.57 -33.85 12.07
N ALA A 57 -12.35 -34.36 12.29
CA ALA A 57 -12.08 -35.79 12.44
C ALA A 57 -11.70 -36.19 13.88
N LYS A 58 -12.10 -35.43 14.90
CA LYS A 58 -11.84 -35.79 16.31
C LYS A 58 -13.10 -35.64 17.16
N GLY A 59 -13.88 -36.72 17.24
CA GLY A 59 -14.85 -36.90 18.32
C GLY A 59 -16.20 -37.50 17.93
N GLN A 60 -16.24 -38.75 17.47
CA GLN A 60 -17.42 -39.60 17.69
C GLN A 60 -16.98 -40.74 18.64
N PRO A 61 -17.40 -40.72 19.92
CA PRO A 61 -17.11 -41.82 20.84
C PRO A 61 -17.97 -43.06 20.47
N PRO A 62 -17.48 -44.28 20.74
CA PRO A 62 -18.16 -45.52 20.37
C PRO A 62 -19.46 -45.64 21.17
N SER A 63 -20.58 -45.79 20.48
CA SER A 63 -21.90 -45.95 21.09
C SER A 63 -22.52 -47.26 20.59
N ARG A 64 -22.39 -48.29 21.44
CA ARG A 64 -23.00 -49.63 21.40
C ARG A 64 -22.50 -50.63 20.36
#